data_AF-A0A1B9IKU2-F1
#
_entry.id   AF-A0A1B9IKU2-F1
#
_cell.length_a   1.000
_cell.length_b   1.000
_cell.length_c   1.000
_cell.angle_alpha   90.00
_cell.angle_beta   90.00
_cell.angle_gamma   90.00
#
_symmetry.space_group_name_H-M   'P 1'
#
loop_
_entity.id
_entity.type
_entity.pdbx_description
1 polymer ?
#
loop_
_entity_poly.entity_id
_entity_poly.type
_entity_poly.pdbx_seq_one_letter_code
_entity_poly.pdbx_strand_id
1 'polypeptide(L)'
;MMLLVLLGLLPYLASAVVLDKKAEAYVGSTTSDAFPPTGTKVNSDLFPGETGVGYPGVTATGIEPAAVQTAASYAYNTGSLSSYPLVVDQPEDGNQDIDISKYWGNLSPWYSVPSSFYGLNDTTPLAPEGCSVTQVHLLYRHGARYPTSGSAPYQFSGKMANATKQQGGFNAWGELEFLNDWTFKLGAELLTISGRLQNFALGAAFRQQYGYLLNNFTEQGTLPVFRTESQDRMVKTAENFAAGMFGVPEYMDQVNIEIMIETPGVNDTGSPYETCTNSNVASRGGMGSAAANAFAKNAFNETIDRLQGQITGVNITSADIIAMLQLCSYETDALGYSAFCKLFTKEDFENYEYFYDIAFYYNNGAGSPVAAAQGKGFLSEFVARFTQTPKPVADNSINSTLDNNSTYFPLNQSIYADATHEVVVLDTLTAMNLSALFSSGPLPTDKRTQSSFKASQVVAFGTHLVIQVLECQNTTPSKQIRFILNDAVLPIDQSYQGCEWNKDGLCSFDTVVKALQQRVKEIDWNYDCHGNYTVVPGKDYNGRAPRD
;
A
#
# COMPACT_ATOMS: atom_id res chain seq x y z
N MET A 1 -77.79 -6.62 36.02
CA MET A 1 -76.48 -5.95 36.21
C MET A 1 -75.68 -6.75 37.22
N MET A 2 -74.40 -7.08 37.09
CA MET A 2 -73.41 -6.98 36.03
C MET A 2 -72.12 -7.54 36.65
N LEU A 3 -71.48 -8.56 36.03
CA LEU A 3 -70.05 -8.93 36.14
C LEU A 3 -69.53 -9.34 37.56
N LEU A 4 -68.64 -10.30 37.81
CA LEU A 4 -67.59 -10.96 37.04
C LEU A 4 -67.20 -12.25 37.79
N VAL A 5 -67.01 -13.35 37.06
CA VAL A 5 -66.40 -14.60 37.54
C VAL A 5 -64.88 -14.46 37.40
N LEU A 6 -64.12 -14.55 38.49
CA LEU A 6 -62.66 -14.69 38.43
C LEU A 6 -62.30 -16.18 38.46
N LEU A 7 -61.84 -16.70 37.31
CA LEU A 7 -61.14 -17.97 37.22
C LEU A 7 -59.77 -17.86 37.88
N GLY A 8 -59.45 -18.79 38.79
CA GLY A 8 -58.08 -19.03 39.24
C GLY A 8 -57.27 -19.73 38.14
N LEU A 9 -56.19 -19.09 37.70
CA LEU A 9 -55.13 -19.69 36.89
C LEU A 9 -53.90 -19.87 37.78
N LEU A 10 -53.50 -21.13 37.98
CA LEU A 10 -52.20 -21.48 38.55
C LEU A 10 -51.06 -21.06 37.60
N PRO A 11 -49.88 -20.72 38.13
CA PRO A 11 -48.71 -20.34 37.34
C PRO A 11 -48.02 -21.58 36.76
N TYR A 12 -47.83 -21.61 35.44
CA TYR A 12 -46.78 -22.43 34.83
C TYR A 12 -45.44 -21.74 35.12
N LEU A 13 -44.74 -22.22 36.15
CA LEU A 13 -43.32 -21.92 36.36
C LEU A 13 -42.53 -22.66 35.28
N ALA A 14 -42.16 -21.94 34.23
CA ALA A 14 -41.08 -22.36 33.35
C ALA A 14 -39.77 -22.29 34.16
N SER A 15 -39.29 -23.44 34.63
CA SER A 15 -37.94 -23.57 35.18
C SER A 15 -36.94 -23.33 34.04
N ALA A 16 -36.47 -22.09 33.90
CA ALA A 16 -35.23 -21.82 33.21
C ALA A 16 -34.13 -22.56 33.97
N VAL A 17 -33.62 -23.64 33.38
CA VAL A 17 -32.41 -24.30 33.89
C VAL A 17 -31.29 -23.27 33.74
N VAL A 18 -30.89 -22.68 34.86
CA VAL A 18 -29.63 -21.93 34.96
C VAL A 18 -28.55 -22.97 34.65
N LEU A 19 -28.01 -22.92 33.43
CA LEU A 19 -26.77 -23.60 33.10
C LEU A 19 -25.68 -22.93 33.95
N ASP A 20 -25.37 -23.56 35.08
CA ASP A 20 -24.21 -23.24 35.91
C ASP A 20 -22.96 -23.42 35.03
N LYS A 21 -22.54 -22.35 34.32
CA LYS A 21 -21.25 -22.31 33.65
C LYS A 21 -20.19 -22.27 34.74
N LYS A 22 -19.75 -23.45 35.18
CA LYS A 22 -18.57 -23.58 36.02
C LYS A 22 -17.36 -23.09 35.21
N ALA A 23 -16.52 -22.29 35.83
CA ALA A 23 -15.23 -21.92 35.26
C ALA A 23 -14.43 -23.20 34.96
N GLU A 24 -13.84 -23.27 33.77
CA GLU A 24 -12.97 -24.38 33.38
C GLU A 24 -11.74 -24.44 34.29
N ALA A 25 -11.15 -25.64 34.45
CA ALA A 25 -10.05 -25.86 35.40
C ALA A 25 -8.78 -25.04 35.10
N TYR A 26 -8.66 -24.52 33.88
CA TYR A 26 -7.55 -23.68 33.43
C TYR A 26 -7.83 -22.17 33.54
N VAL A 27 -9.00 -21.75 34.03
CA VAL A 27 -9.29 -20.33 34.22
C VAL A 27 -8.30 -19.73 35.24
N GLY A 28 -7.46 -18.80 34.76
CA GLY A 28 -6.40 -18.17 35.55
C GLY A 28 -5.03 -18.88 35.48
N SER A 29 -4.88 -19.98 34.74
CA SER A 29 -3.56 -20.58 34.49
C SER A 29 -2.73 -19.72 33.54
N THR A 30 -1.45 -19.52 33.86
CA THR A 30 -0.51 -18.89 32.94
C THR A 30 -0.27 -19.79 31.73
N THR A 31 -0.41 -19.24 30.54
CA THR A 31 0.04 -19.84 29.28
C THR A 31 1.11 -18.94 28.65
N SER A 32 2.03 -19.52 27.91
CA SER A 32 3.07 -18.77 27.19
C SER A 32 3.42 -19.48 25.90
N ASP A 33 3.45 -18.73 24.81
CA ASP A 33 3.98 -19.18 23.52
C ASP A 33 5.51 -19.10 23.54
N ALA A 34 6.18 -20.14 23.02
CA ALA A 34 7.63 -20.16 22.90
C ALA A 34 8.01 -19.83 21.45
N PHE A 35 8.57 -18.65 21.20
CA PHE A 35 9.13 -18.29 19.90
C PHE A 35 10.37 -17.40 20.10
N PRO A 36 11.49 -17.62 19.39
CA PRO A 36 11.70 -18.61 18.34
C PRO A 36 11.78 -20.05 18.90
N PRO A 37 11.67 -21.08 18.04
CA PRO A 37 11.88 -22.47 18.46
C PRO A 37 13.31 -22.66 18.99
N THR A 38 13.51 -23.57 19.95
CA THR A 38 14.84 -23.82 20.51
C THR A 38 15.77 -24.43 19.45
N GLY A 39 16.94 -23.82 19.26
CA GLY A 39 17.98 -24.34 18.37
C GLY A 39 17.88 -23.88 16.91
N THR A 40 16.85 -23.11 16.53
CA THR A 40 16.83 -22.44 15.24
C THR A 40 17.75 -21.21 15.26
N LYS A 41 18.30 -20.89 14.09
CA LYS A 41 19.11 -19.69 13.86
C LYS A 41 18.85 -19.20 12.44
N VAL A 42 18.91 -17.89 12.24
CA VAL A 42 18.90 -17.29 10.91
C VAL A 42 20.13 -17.78 10.14
N ASN A 43 19.94 -18.15 8.88
CA ASN A 43 21.01 -18.62 8.03
C ASN A 43 21.56 -17.47 7.18
N SER A 44 22.49 -16.70 7.74
CA SER A 44 23.08 -15.52 7.07
C SER A 44 23.88 -15.86 5.81
N ASP A 45 24.28 -17.13 5.61
CA ASP A 45 24.97 -17.56 4.39
C ASP A 45 24.01 -17.70 3.21
N LEU A 46 22.76 -18.13 3.47
CA LEU A 46 21.71 -18.27 2.46
C LEU A 46 20.85 -17.01 2.33
N PHE A 47 20.68 -16.27 3.44
CA PHE A 47 19.95 -15.00 3.49
C PHE A 47 20.93 -13.85 3.83
N PRO A 48 21.83 -13.48 2.89
CA PRO A 48 22.78 -12.41 3.13
C PRO A 48 22.05 -11.06 3.28
N GLY A 49 22.55 -10.22 4.18
CA GLY A 49 22.07 -8.85 4.30
C GLY A 49 22.45 -7.98 3.10
N GLU A 50 21.93 -6.76 3.07
CA GLU A 50 22.09 -5.76 1.99
C GLU A 50 23.50 -5.66 1.39
N THR A 51 24.53 -5.55 2.26
CA THR A 51 25.93 -5.42 1.82
C THR A 51 26.46 -6.66 1.08
N GLY A 52 25.89 -7.84 1.32
CA GLY A 52 26.24 -9.08 0.64
C GLY A 52 25.52 -9.26 -0.70
N VAL A 53 24.30 -8.72 -0.84
CA VAL A 53 23.52 -8.80 -2.08
C VAL A 53 24.05 -7.81 -3.13
N GLY A 54 24.43 -6.60 -2.71
CA GLY A 54 24.72 -5.49 -3.62
C GLY A 54 23.43 -4.87 -4.19
N TYR A 55 23.56 -3.85 -5.05
CA TYR A 55 22.43 -3.17 -5.72
C TYR A 55 21.44 -2.37 -4.83
N PRO A 56 21.93 -1.50 -3.92
CA PRO A 56 21.05 -0.71 -3.04
C PRO A 56 20.27 0.40 -3.77
N GLY A 57 20.47 0.59 -5.07
CA GLY A 57 19.94 1.74 -5.81
C GLY A 57 20.63 3.05 -5.42
N VAL A 58 19.92 4.18 -5.58
CA VAL A 58 20.41 5.51 -5.19
C VAL A 58 20.23 5.71 -3.68
N THR A 59 21.29 6.15 -2.99
CA THR A 59 21.33 6.26 -1.52
C THR A 59 21.79 7.63 -1.02
N ALA A 60 21.32 8.71 -1.66
CA ALA A 60 21.68 10.07 -1.22
C ALA A 60 20.85 10.49 0.00
N THR A 61 21.52 10.88 1.08
CA THR A 61 20.87 11.42 2.28
C THR A 61 20.46 12.88 2.10
N GLY A 62 19.36 13.28 2.73
CA GLY A 62 18.98 14.69 2.89
C GLY A 62 19.72 15.33 4.06
N ILE A 63 19.31 16.55 4.43
CA ILE A 63 19.70 17.09 5.74
C ILE A 63 18.82 16.50 6.84
N GLU A 64 19.34 16.47 8.06
CA GLU A 64 18.56 16.03 9.22
C GLU A 64 17.40 17.00 9.55
N PRO A 65 16.22 16.49 9.95
CA PRO A 65 15.08 17.34 10.28
C PRO A 65 15.37 18.26 11.48
N ALA A 66 15.00 19.53 11.34
CA ALA A 66 15.19 20.57 12.37
C ALA A 66 13.88 21.31 12.71
N ALA A 67 12.72 20.62 12.59
CA ALA A 67 11.39 21.22 12.69
C ALA A 67 11.17 22.08 13.95
N VAL A 68 11.77 21.74 15.09
CA VAL A 68 11.64 22.55 16.32
C VAL A 68 12.17 23.99 16.18
N GLN A 69 13.11 24.23 15.26
CA GLN A 69 13.66 25.55 14.96
C GLN A 69 12.98 26.21 13.75
N THR A 70 12.46 25.40 12.82
CA THR A 70 12.06 25.89 11.48
C THR A 70 10.55 25.85 11.22
N ALA A 71 9.78 25.05 11.95
CA ALA A 71 8.35 24.92 11.71
C ALA A 71 7.59 26.15 12.23
N ALA A 72 6.57 26.57 11.49
CA ALA A 72 5.70 27.68 11.88
C ALA A 72 4.77 27.35 13.07
N SER A 73 4.66 26.07 13.43
CA SER A 73 3.88 25.58 14.57
C SER A 73 4.54 24.35 15.19
N TYR A 74 4.26 24.12 16.48
CA TYR A 74 4.78 22.98 17.22
C TYR A 74 3.84 21.77 17.07
N ALA A 75 4.39 20.58 16.78
CA ALA A 75 3.65 19.33 16.80
C ALA A 75 3.31 18.93 18.24
N TYR A 76 2.16 19.37 18.75
CA TYR A 76 1.63 18.83 20.00
C TYR A 76 1.16 17.40 19.80
N ASN A 77 1.50 16.48 20.72
CA ASN A 77 0.97 15.13 20.68
C ASN A 77 -0.48 15.11 21.19
N THR A 78 -1.42 15.43 20.30
CA THR A 78 -2.86 15.41 20.58
C THR A 78 -3.60 14.33 19.78
N GLY A 79 -2.86 13.46 19.07
CA GLY A 79 -3.38 12.43 18.16
C GLY A 79 -2.70 11.08 18.34
N SER A 80 -2.82 10.19 17.35
CA SER A 80 -2.13 8.89 17.35
C SER A 80 -0.62 9.03 17.10
N LEU A 81 0.16 8.09 17.64
CA LEU A 81 1.62 8.04 17.45
C LEU A 81 2.05 7.99 15.98
N SER A 82 1.18 7.54 15.07
CA SER A 82 1.45 7.37 13.64
C SER A 82 1.69 8.69 12.88
N SER A 83 1.17 9.81 13.39
CA SER A 83 1.27 11.12 12.73
C SER A 83 2.17 12.08 13.50
N TYR A 84 2.65 11.70 14.68
CA TYR A 84 3.55 12.51 15.50
C TYR A 84 5.02 12.20 15.14
N PRO A 85 5.92 13.20 15.00
CA PRO A 85 5.75 14.63 15.24
C PRO A 85 5.47 15.44 13.95
N LEU A 86 4.85 14.86 12.92
CA LEU A 86 4.61 15.57 11.68
C LEU A 86 3.53 16.64 11.87
N VAL A 87 3.74 17.82 11.26
CA VAL A 87 2.74 18.89 11.21
C VAL A 87 2.18 18.98 9.81
N VAL A 88 0.94 18.51 9.64
CA VAL A 88 0.18 18.71 8.41
C VAL A 88 -0.47 20.09 8.47
N ASP A 89 -0.08 20.98 7.56
CA ASP A 89 -0.59 22.35 7.53
C ASP A 89 -2.04 22.44 7.03
N GLN A 90 -2.69 23.58 7.26
CA GLN A 90 -4.05 23.82 6.77
C GLN A 90 -4.02 24.39 5.34
N PRO A 91 -5.03 24.08 4.49
CA PRO A 91 -5.12 24.73 3.19
C PRO A 91 -5.31 26.25 3.33
N GLU A 92 -4.91 26.97 2.29
CA GLU A 92 -4.90 28.44 2.23
C GLU A 92 -6.26 29.06 2.58
N ASP A 93 -7.35 28.43 2.14
CA ASP A 93 -8.73 28.89 2.33
C ASP A 93 -9.25 28.71 3.77
N GLY A 94 -8.40 28.23 4.69
CA GLY A 94 -8.68 28.15 6.12
C GLY A 94 -9.71 27.06 6.48
N ASN A 95 -9.96 26.12 5.57
CA ASN A 95 -10.90 25.02 5.82
C ASN A 95 -10.32 24.03 6.84
N GLN A 96 -10.65 24.22 8.13
CA GLN A 96 -10.05 23.44 9.23
C GLN A 96 -10.50 21.98 9.32
N ASP A 97 -11.47 21.56 8.50
CA ASP A 97 -12.06 20.22 8.55
C ASP A 97 -11.41 19.24 7.55
N ILE A 98 -10.41 19.66 6.77
CA ILE A 98 -9.74 18.79 5.80
C ILE A 98 -8.35 18.35 6.26
N ASP A 99 -8.14 17.04 6.23
CA ASP A 99 -6.82 16.44 6.35
C ASP A 99 -6.18 16.35 4.97
N ILE A 100 -5.36 17.35 4.61
CA ILE A 100 -4.72 17.42 3.28
C ILE A 100 -3.81 16.22 3.00
N SER A 101 -3.31 15.53 4.04
CA SER A 101 -2.47 14.35 3.88
C SER A 101 -3.20 13.17 3.23
N LYS A 102 -4.54 13.20 3.19
CA LYS A 102 -5.39 12.23 2.47
C LYS A 102 -5.61 12.57 1.00
N TYR A 103 -4.98 13.62 0.50
CA TYR A 103 -5.12 14.11 -0.87
C TYR A 103 -3.76 14.23 -1.58
N TRP A 104 -2.75 13.53 -1.07
CA TRP A 104 -1.40 13.50 -1.65
C TRP A 104 -1.19 12.30 -2.59
N GLY A 105 -2.27 11.61 -3.00
CA GLY A 105 -2.21 10.41 -3.83
C GLY A 105 -1.33 9.34 -3.25
N ASN A 106 -0.38 8.83 -4.03
CA ASN A 106 0.57 7.83 -3.54
C ASN A 106 1.59 8.38 -2.53
N LEU A 107 1.63 9.70 -2.28
CA LEU A 107 2.50 10.30 -1.27
C LEU A 107 1.80 10.50 0.07
N SER A 108 0.51 10.17 0.16
CA SER A 108 -0.22 10.18 1.43
C SER A 108 0.42 9.16 2.40
N PRO A 109 0.65 9.51 3.67
CA PRO A 109 0.86 8.52 4.72
C PRO A 109 -0.32 7.55 4.78
N TRP A 110 -0.06 6.27 5.08
CA TRP A 110 -1.14 5.29 5.23
C TRP A 110 -2.17 5.70 6.30
N TYR A 111 -3.43 5.43 6.00
CA TYR A 111 -4.54 5.52 6.93
C TYR A 111 -5.56 4.40 6.66
N SER A 112 -6.31 4.02 7.69
CA SER A 112 -7.38 3.03 7.57
C SER A 112 -8.50 3.53 6.66
N VAL A 113 -8.86 2.70 5.68
CA VAL A 113 -9.98 2.92 4.76
C VAL A 113 -11.18 2.11 5.27
N PRO A 114 -12.38 2.70 5.41
CA PRO A 114 -13.53 1.96 5.87
C PRO A 114 -14.07 1.05 4.76
N SER A 115 -14.41 -0.19 5.10
CA SER A 115 -15.02 -1.16 4.16
C SER A 115 -16.32 -0.64 3.50
N SER A 116 -17.01 0.32 4.14
CA SER A 116 -18.20 0.98 3.59
C SER A 116 -17.91 1.77 2.31
N PHE A 117 -16.66 2.22 2.11
CA PHE A 117 -16.24 2.84 0.87
C PHE A 117 -16.39 1.91 -0.34
N TYR A 118 -16.23 0.60 -0.12
CA TYR A 118 -16.44 -0.44 -1.13
C TYR A 118 -17.79 -1.16 -1.00
N GLY A 119 -18.72 -0.65 -0.19
CA GLY A 119 -20.09 -1.16 -0.08
C GLY A 119 -20.32 -2.23 1.00
N LEU A 120 -19.36 -2.48 1.89
CA LEU A 120 -19.54 -3.36 3.05
C LEU A 120 -19.64 -2.53 4.35
N ASN A 121 -20.86 -2.19 4.76
CA ASN A 121 -21.09 -1.20 5.82
C ASN A 121 -20.81 -1.69 7.25
N ASP A 122 -21.04 -2.98 7.52
CA ASP A 122 -21.07 -3.53 8.89
C ASP A 122 -19.91 -4.50 9.18
N THR A 123 -18.86 -4.48 8.35
CA THR A 123 -17.72 -5.39 8.49
C THR A 123 -16.43 -4.68 8.90
N THR A 124 -15.51 -5.45 9.47
CA THR A 124 -14.20 -4.98 9.93
C THR A 124 -13.11 -6.00 9.57
N PRO A 125 -11.83 -5.62 9.64
CA PRO A 125 -10.71 -6.55 9.48
C PRO A 125 -10.65 -7.69 10.50
N LEU A 126 -11.39 -7.60 11.61
CA LEU A 126 -11.47 -8.68 12.60
C LEU A 126 -12.07 -9.94 11.97
N ALA A 127 -11.53 -11.11 12.33
CA ALA A 127 -12.10 -12.37 11.90
C ALA A 127 -13.60 -12.44 12.28
N PRO A 128 -14.50 -12.84 11.35
CA PRO A 128 -15.92 -12.92 11.66
C PRO A 128 -16.20 -13.94 12.77
N GLU A 129 -17.31 -13.77 13.47
CA GLU A 129 -17.70 -14.68 14.55
C GLU A 129 -17.80 -16.13 14.05
N GLY A 130 -17.18 -17.06 14.79
CA GLY A 130 -17.11 -18.48 14.41
C GLY A 130 -16.07 -18.82 13.34
N CYS A 131 -15.26 -17.84 12.90
CA CYS A 131 -14.11 -18.04 12.05
C CYS A 131 -12.79 -17.90 12.82
N SER A 132 -11.77 -18.66 12.41
CA SER A 132 -10.40 -18.54 12.90
C SER A 132 -9.45 -18.39 11.72
N VAL A 133 -8.54 -17.42 11.75
CA VAL A 133 -7.52 -17.28 10.70
C VAL A 133 -6.49 -18.40 10.89
N THR A 134 -6.23 -19.15 9.84
CA THR A 134 -5.28 -20.28 9.85
C THR A 134 -4.01 -19.99 9.05
N GLN A 135 -4.09 -19.05 8.10
CA GLN A 135 -2.96 -18.54 7.35
C GLN A 135 -3.23 -17.08 6.96
N VAL A 136 -2.19 -16.25 7.01
CA VAL A 136 -2.24 -14.85 6.59
C VAL A 136 -1.13 -14.55 5.60
N HIS A 137 -1.46 -13.77 4.58
CA HIS A 137 -0.49 -13.24 3.63
C HIS A 137 -0.53 -11.72 3.66
N LEU A 138 0.64 -11.09 3.76
CA LEU A 138 0.83 -9.66 3.76
C LEU A 138 1.67 -9.27 2.55
N LEU A 139 1.14 -8.41 1.68
CA LEU A 139 1.91 -7.70 0.65
C LEU A 139 1.87 -6.23 1.01
N TYR A 140 3.02 -5.61 1.25
CA TYR A 140 3.06 -4.26 1.81
C TYR A 140 4.09 -3.36 1.11
N ARG A 141 3.74 -2.09 1.01
CA ARG A 141 4.57 -1.06 0.41
C ARG A 141 5.59 -0.56 1.42
N HIS A 142 6.75 -0.14 0.94
CA HIS A 142 7.63 0.74 1.70
C HIS A 142 6.91 1.96 2.32
N GLY A 143 7.49 2.47 3.40
CA GLY A 143 7.00 3.67 4.08
C GLY A 143 7.38 4.95 3.34
N ALA A 144 7.10 6.10 3.96
CA ALA A 144 7.48 7.41 3.45
C ALA A 144 8.98 7.48 3.15
N ARG A 145 9.32 8.07 2.00
CA ARG A 145 10.68 8.16 1.47
C ARG A 145 10.96 9.53 0.90
N TYR A 146 12.23 9.81 0.65
CA TYR A 146 12.62 10.96 -0.16
C TYR A 146 12.16 10.83 -1.63
N PRO A 147 12.09 11.95 -2.38
CA PRO A 147 11.73 11.91 -3.78
C PRO A 147 12.73 11.09 -4.61
N THR A 148 12.23 10.55 -5.71
CA THR A 148 13.09 9.86 -6.68
C THR A 148 14.00 10.86 -7.39
N SER A 149 15.24 10.47 -7.67
CA SER A 149 16.21 11.36 -8.34
C SER A 149 15.67 11.84 -9.69
N GLY A 150 15.73 13.15 -9.93
CA GLY A 150 15.25 13.76 -11.17
C GLY A 150 13.73 13.93 -11.28
N SER A 151 12.96 13.58 -10.23
CA SER A 151 11.51 13.84 -10.14
C SER A 151 11.18 15.35 -10.09
N ALA A 152 9.89 15.69 -10.14
CA ALA A 152 9.45 17.09 -10.23
C ALA A 152 10.01 18.03 -9.13
N PRO A 153 10.13 17.63 -7.84
CA PRO A 153 10.80 18.42 -6.81
C PRO A 153 12.25 18.79 -7.15
N TYR A 154 13.02 17.85 -7.70
CA TYR A 154 14.39 18.09 -8.15
C TYR A 154 14.44 19.04 -9.35
N GLN A 155 13.52 18.88 -10.31
CA GLN A 155 13.44 19.77 -11.47
C GLN A 155 13.07 21.21 -11.07
N PHE A 156 12.11 21.36 -10.16
CA PHE A 156 11.74 22.66 -9.60
C PHE A 156 12.91 23.30 -8.84
N SER A 157 13.58 22.55 -7.97
CA SER A 157 14.78 23.02 -7.28
C SER A 157 15.85 23.49 -8.26
N GLY A 158 16.15 22.68 -9.28
CA GLY A 158 17.12 23.03 -10.33
C GLY A 158 16.72 24.28 -11.11
N LYS A 159 15.42 24.45 -11.41
CA LYS A 159 14.87 25.64 -12.07
C LYS A 159 15.09 26.89 -11.21
N MET A 160 14.75 26.85 -9.93
CA MET A 160 14.95 27.97 -9.00
C MET A 160 16.44 28.32 -8.85
N ALA A 161 17.29 27.31 -8.67
CA ALA A 161 18.74 27.48 -8.57
C ALA A 161 19.40 28.02 -9.86
N ASN A 162 18.80 27.77 -11.03
CA ASN A 162 19.24 28.36 -12.28
C ASN A 162 18.75 29.79 -12.46
N ALA A 163 17.53 30.11 -11.99
CA ALA A 163 16.98 31.47 -12.04
C ALA A 163 17.83 32.47 -11.22
N THR A 164 18.38 32.06 -10.07
CA THR A 164 19.28 32.92 -9.27
C THR A 164 20.56 33.33 -10.00
N LYS A 165 20.98 32.56 -11.01
CA LYS A 165 22.18 32.82 -11.82
C LYS A 165 21.91 33.73 -13.02
N GLN A 166 20.65 34.00 -13.36
CA GLN A 166 20.29 34.87 -14.47
C GLN A 166 20.49 36.36 -14.12
N GLN A 167 20.65 37.21 -15.14
CA GLN A 167 20.79 38.65 -14.92
C GLN A 167 19.53 39.22 -14.27
N GLY A 168 19.67 39.76 -13.05
CA GLY A 168 18.54 40.25 -12.24
C GLY A 168 17.94 39.20 -11.29
N GLY A 169 18.34 37.93 -11.39
CA GLY A 169 17.87 36.85 -10.53
C GLY A 169 16.35 36.63 -10.59
N PHE A 170 15.81 36.04 -9.53
CA PHE A 170 14.38 36.07 -9.24
C PHE A 170 14.15 36.79 -7.92
N ASN A 171 12.96 37.34 -7.75
CA ASN A 171 12.53 37.91 -6.47
C ASN A 171 11.08 37.50 -6.24
N ALA A 172 10.80 36.95 -5.06
CA ALA A 172 9.47 36.53 -4.63
C ALA A 172 8.99 37.35 -3.43
N TRP A 173 7.68 37.50 -3.26
CA TRP A 173 7.08 38.21 -2.13
C TRP A 173 5.74 37.58 -1.75
N GLY A 174 5.10 38.09 -0.70
CA GLY A 174 3.83 37.56 -0.22
C GLY A 174 3.97 36.10 0.24
N GLU A 175 3.10 35.24 -0.25
CA GLU A 175 3.09 33.80 0.06
C GLU A 175 4.36 33.09 -0.44
N LEU A 176 5.00 33.61 -1.49
CA LEU A 176 6.23 33.05 -2.04
C LEU A 176 7.51 33.66 -1.44
N GLU A 177 7.41 34.54 -0.44
CA GLU A 177 8.59 35.21 0.15
C GLU A 177 9.66 34.22 0.65
N PHE A 178 9.23 33.08 1.20
CA PHE A 178 10.13 32.01 1.66
C PHE A 178 11.00 31.42 0.54
N LEU A 179 10.65 31.57 -0.74
CA LEU A 179 11.47 31.05 -1.83
C LEU A 179 12.80 31.78 -1.95
N ASN A 180 12.91 33.02 -1.44
CA ASN A 180 14.14 33.81 -1.54
C ASN A 180 15.31 33.21 -0.74
N ASP A 181 15.04 32.43 0.31
CA ASP A 181 16.04 31.74 1.14
C ASP A 181 15.82 30.22 1.25
N TRP A 182 14.78 29.70 0.58
CA TRP A 182 14.53 28.26 0.50
C TRP A 182 15.71 27.52 -0.13
N THR A 183 16.03 26.37 0.46
CA THR A 183 17.05 25.43 -0.03
C THR A 183 16.45 24.04 -0.10
N PHE A 184 16.81 23.28 -1.13
CA PHE A 184 16.33 21.90 -1.28
C PHE A 184 17.08 20.98 -0.30
N LYS A 185 16.32 20.46 0.66
CA LYS A 185 16.81 19.76 1.86
C LYS A 185 16.60 18.24 1.83
N LEU A 186 15.87 17.76 0.83
CA LEU A 186 15.50 16.36 0.70
C LEU A 186 16.64 15.52 0.12
N GLY A 187 16.75 14.27 0.58
CA GLY A 187 17.61 13.26 -0.01
C GLY A 187 17.00 12.64 -1.26
N ALA A 188 17.48 11.46 -1.66
CA ALA A 188 16.96 10.70 -2.80
C ALA A 188 16.64 9.25 -2.42
N GLU A 189 15.45 8.78 -2.78
CA GLU A 189 14.92 7.40 -2.63
C GLU A 189 14.84 6.80 -1.22
N LEU A 190 15.73 7.15 -0.29
CA LEU A 190 15.82 6.54 1.03
C LEU A 190 14.55 6.74 1.87
N LEU A 191 14.24 5.78 2.74
CA LEU A 191 13.17 5.94 3.73
C LEU A 191 13.44 7.12 4.65
N THR A 192 12.40 7.91 4.93
CA THR A 192 12.43 8.93 5.97
C THR A 192 12.28 8.28 7.35
N ILE A 193 12.49 9.08 8.41
CA ILE A 193 12.24 8.62 9.78
C ILE A 193 10.77 8.22 9.97
N SER A 194 9.83 8.98 9.39
CA SER A 194 8.41 8.63 9.39
C SER A 194 8.16 7.29 8.67
N GLY A 195 8.77 7.07 7.52
CA GLY A 195 8.62 5.81 6.78
C GLY A 195 9.16 4.57 7.50
N ARG A 196 10.22 4.73 8.28
CA ARG A 196 10.73 3.66 9.17
C ARG A 196 9.71 3.36 10.28
N LEU A 197 9.16 4.39 10.92
CA LEU A 197 8.14 4.24 11.97
C LEU A 197 6.86 3.58 11.44
N GLN A 198 6.40 3.94 10.24
CA GLN A 198 5.21 3.33 9.62
C GLN A 198 5.32 1.81 9.54
N ASN A 199 6.46 1.29 9.05
CA ASN A 199 6.66 -0.16 8.91
C ASN A 199 6.93 -0.84 10.24
N PHE A 200 7.62 -0.18 11.18
CA PHE A 200 7.75 -0.68 12.54
C PHE A 200 6.39 -0.81 13.22
N ALA A 201 5.53 0.20 13.10
CA ALA A 201 4.18 0.18 13.63
C ALA A 201 3.33 -0.92 12.98
N LEU A 202 3.44 -1.12 11.66
CA LEU A 202 2.80 -2.23 10.96
C LEU A 202 3.25 -3.59 11.52
N GLY A 203 4.56 -3.78 11.72
CA GLY A 203 5.11 -5.01 12.32
C GLY A 203 4.58 -5.27 13.74
N ALA A 204 4.55 -4.24 14.58
CA ALA A 204 4.02 -4.33 15.93
C ALA A 204 2.51 -4.66 15.94
N ALA A 205 1.72 -4.02 15.07
CA ALA A 205 0.30 -4.31 14.90
C ALA A 205 0.10 -5.75 14.41
N PHE A 206 0.87 -6.19 13.43
CA PHE A 206 0.78 -7.54 12.87
C PHE A 206 1.14 -8.61 13.90
N ARG A 207 2.13 -8.35 14.77
CA ARG A 207 2.44 -9.24 15.90
C ARG A 207 1.28 -9.35 16.89
N GLN A 208 0.61 -8.24 17.19
CA GLN A 208 -0.56 -8.24 18.09
C GLN A 208 -1.76 -8.96 17.48
N GLN A 209 -2.01 -8.77 16.18
CA GLN A 209 -3.17 -9.32 15.47
C GLN A 209 -3.02 -10.80 15.11
N TYR A 210 -1.84 -11.21 14.63
CA TYR A 210 -1.61 -12.53 14.04
C TYR A 210 -0.49 -13.33 14.72
N GLY A 211 0.08 -12.82 15.82
CA GLY A 211 1.25 -13.43 16.47
C GLY A 211 1.05 -14.87 16.94
N TYR A 212 -0.18 -15.30 17.23
CA TYR A 212 -0.48 -16.69 17.58
C TYR A 212 -0.16 -17.68 16.45
N LEU A 213 -0.16 -17.23 15.18
CA LEU A 213 0.22 -18.06 14.04
C LEU A 213 1.71 -18.43 14.05
N LEU A 214 2.54 -17.73 14.85
CA LEU A 214 3.95 -18.09 15.04
C LEU A 214 4.13 -19.41 15.78
N ASN A 215 3.13 -19.85 16.55
CA ASN A 215 3.15 -21.17 17.19
C ASN A 215 3.28 -22.31 16.17
N ASN A 216 2.72 -22.15 14.97
CA ASN A 216 2.89 -23.14 13.90
C ASN A 216 4.35 -23.29 13.46
N PHE A 217 5.15 -22.21 13.52
CA PHE A 217 6.59 -22.27 13.22
C PHE A 217 7.36 -22.92 14.39
N THR A 218 6.97 -22.64 15.63
CA THR A 218 7.49 -23.32 16.82
C THR A 218 7.26 -24.82 16.77
N GLU A 219 6.04 -25.26 16.46
CA GLU A 219 5.70 -26.67 16.30
C GLU A 219 6.49 -27.35 15.17
N GLN A 220 6.77 -26.61 14.10
CA GLN A 220 7.57 -27.08 12.97
C GLN A 220 9.09 -27.04 13.21
N GLY A 221 9.56 -26.31 14.22
CA GLY A 221 10.99 -26.06 14.46
C GLY A 221 11.64 -25.22 13.35
N THR A 222 10.92 -24.25 12.79
CA THR A 222 11.37 -23.41 11.67
C THR A 222 11.29 -21.91 11.99
N LEU A 223 11.94 -21.08 11.18
CA LEU A 223 11.77 -19.62 11.18
C LEU A 223 10.99 -19.19 9.94
N PRO A 224 10.21 -18.09 10.00
CA PRO A 224 9.60 -17.51 8.81
C PRO A 224 10.64 -17.07 7.78
N VAL A 225 10.25 -17.15 6.50
CA VAL A 225 10.92 -16.47 5.39
C VAL A 225 10.01 -15.34 4.92
N PHE A 226 10.47 -14.11 5.10
CA PHE A 226 9.86 -12.88 4.56
C PHE A 226 10.70 -12.40 3.38
N ARG A 227 10.10 -11.64 2.46
CA ARG A 227 10.78 -11.24 1.22
C ARG A 227 10.70 -9.74 0.98
N THR A 228 11.69 -9.21 0.27
CA THR A 228 11.76 -7.81 -0.17
C THR A 228 12.75 -7.67 -1.33
N GLU A 229 12.78 -6.53 -2.00
CA GLU A 229 13.72 -6.20 -3.07
C GLU A 229 15.03 -5.58 -2.55
N SER A 230 16.05 -5.50 -3.40
CA SER A 230 17.42 -5.13 -3.04
C SER A 230 17.66 -3.63 -2.89
N GLN A 231 16.73 -2.75 -3.28
CA GLN A 231 16.90 -1.32 -3.05
C GLN A 231 16.91 -1.00 -1.56
N ASP A 232 17.74 -0.04 -1.13
CA ASP A 232 17.95 0.28 0.30
C ASP A 232 16.62 0.49 1.02
N ARG A 233 15.73 1.30 0.45
CA ARG A 233 14.42 1.59 1.06
C ARG A 233 13.57 0.33 1.26
N MET A 234 13.72 -0.70 0.43
CA MET A 234 12.97 -1.94 0.52
C MET A 234 13.54 -2.83 1.60
N VAL A 235 14.86 -3.01 1.64
CA VAL A 235 15.53 -3.72 2.74
C VAL A 235 15.21 -3.05 4.08
N LYS A 236 15.30 -1.72 4.17
CA LYS A 236 14.95 -0.99 5.40
C LYS A 236 13.46 -1.07 5.74
N THR A 237 12.58 -1.25 4.76
CA THR A 237 11.15 -1.49 5.00
C THR A 237 10.95 -2.83 5.72
N ALA A 238 11.53 -3.91 5.17
CA ALA A 238 11.42 -5.24 5.75
C ALA A 238 12.09 -5.34 7.13
N GLU A 239 13.27 -4.72 7.30
CA GLU A 239 13.97 -4.67 8.58
C GLU A 239 13.15 -3.94 9.66
N ASN A 240 12.51 -2.81 9.34
CA ASN A 240 11.68 -2.09 10.31
C ASN A 240 10.40 -2.86 10.65
N PHE A 241 9.76 -3.49 9.67
CA PHE A 241 8.63 -4.39 9.91
C PHE A 241 9.03 -5.57 10.83
N ALA A 242 10.14 -6.24 10.54
CA ALA A 242 10.66 -7.33 11.36
C ALA A 242 11.01 -6.86 12.78
N ALA A 243 11.66 -5.71 12.92
CA ALA A 243 11.96 -5.09 14.21
C ALA A 243 10.70 -4.82 15.03
N GLY A 244 9.63 -4.32 14.41
CA GLY A 244 8.34 -4.12 15.09
C GLY A 244 7.67 -5.44 15.48
N MET A 245 7.77 -6.46 14.64
CA MET A 245 7.12 -7.75 14.84
C MET A 245 7.81 -8.66 15.87
N PHE A 246 9.14 -8.58 15.96
CA PHE A 246 9.95 -9.50 16.77
C PHE A 246 10.76 -8.82 17.89
N GLY A 247 10.96 -7.51 17.83
CA GLY A 247 11.82 -6.77 18.76
C GLY A 247 13.24 -6.54 18.22
N VAL A 248 14.00 -5.67 18.89
CA VAL A 248 15.39 -5.35 18.56
C VAL A 248 16.30 -5.61 19.77
N PRO A 249 17.36 -6.42 19.64
CA PRO A 249 17.89 -7.00 18.39
C PRO A 249 17.25 -8.34 17.98
N GLU A 250 16.21 -8.80 18.68
CA GLU A 250 15.65 -10.15 18.55
C GLU A 250 15.29 -10.57 17.12
N TYR A 251 14.80 -9.66 16.28
CA TYR A 251 14.43 -9.98 14.89
C TYR A 251 15.58 -10.60 14.08
N MET A 252 16.83 -10.24 14.39
CA MET A 252 18.02 -10.75 13.69
C MET A 252 18.20 -12.26 13.80
N ASP A 253 17.60 -12.90 14.80
CA ASP A 253 17.65 -14.35 15.04
C ASP A 253 16.29 -15.04 14.85
N GLN A 254 15.23 -14.29 14.52
CA GLN A 254 13.84 -14.78 14.56
C GLN A 254 13.16 -14.85 13.18
N VAL A 255 13.76 -14.30 12.13
CA VAL A 255 13.20 -14.31 10.77
C VAL A 255 14.30 -14.32 9.72
N ASN A 256 14.11 -15.11 8.65
CA ASN A 256 14.93 -15.00 7.44
C ASN A 256 14.31 -13.95 6.51
N ILE A 257 15.14 -13.08 5.95
CA ILE A 257 14.73 -12.09 4.94
C ILE A 257 15.40 -12.44 3.61
N GLU A 258 14.61 -12.86 2.63
CA GLU A 258 15.05 -13.04 1.26
C GLU A 258 15.05 -11.69 0.54
N ILE A 259 16.20 -11.31 -0.02
CA ILE A 259 16.36 -10.08 -0.78
C ILE A 259 16.43 -10.43 -2.27
N MET A 260 15.38 -10.07 -3.00
CA MET A 260 15.25 -10.23 -4.45
C MET A 260 15.98 -9.09 -5.16
N ILE A 261 16.74 -9.39 -6.22
CA ILE A 261 17.63 -8.42 -6.85
C ILE A 261 16.83 -7.57 -7.85
N GLU A 262 16.70 -6.29 -7.53
CA GLU A 262 16.04 -5.29 -8.38
C GLU A 262 17.08 -4.61 -9.30
N THR A 263 17.23 -5.16 -10.50
CA THR A 263 18.12 -4.62 -11.54
C THR A 263 17.63 -5.03 -12.93
N PRO A 264 17.90 -4.22 -13.98
CA PRO A 264 17.48 -4.54 -15.35
C PRO A 264 17.85 -5.95 -15.80
N GLY A 265 16.87 -6.66 -16.35
CA GLY A 265 17.06 -8.00 -16.92
C GLY A 265 17.10 -9.14 -15.91
N VAL A 266 16.91 -8.87 -14.61
CA VAL A 266 16.76 -9.91 -13.58
C VAL A 266 15.27 -10.14 -13.30
N ASN A 267 14.87 -11.41 -13.29
CA ASN A 267 13.53 -11.79 -12.88
C ASN A 267 13.36 -11.59 -11.38
N ASP A 268 12.40 -10.75 -11.02
CA ASP A 268 11.99 -10.44 -9.65
C ASP A 268 10.49 -10.10 -9.65
N THR A 269 9.71 -10.82 -8.85
CA THR A 269 8.27 -10.59 -8.71
C THR A 269 7.95 -9.26 -8.03
N GLY A 270 8.89 -8.74 -7.25
CA GLY A 270 8.87 -7.43 -6.60
C GLY A 270 9.31 -6.25 -7.46
N SER A 271 9.91 -6.50 -8.64
CA SER A 271 10.30 -5.46 -9.59
C SER A 271 10.09 -5.88 -11.06
N PRO A 272 8.85 -6.28 -11.43
CA PRO A 272 8.55 -6.85 -12.75
C PRO A 272 8.82 -5.89 -13.93
N TYR A 273 8.87 -4.58 -13.69
CA TYR A 273 9.22 -3.57 -14.69
C TYR A 273 10.66 -3.69 -15.20
N GLU A 274 11.54 -4.38 -14.48
CA GLU A 274 12.92 -4.63 -14.93
C GLU A 274 13.00 -5.63 -16.09
N THR A 275 11.92 -6.39 -16.33
CA THR A 275 11.81 -7.37 -17.41
C THR A 275 10.59 -7.15 -18.32
N CYS A 276 9.58 -6.37 -17.91
CA CYS A 276 8.42 -6.03 -18.72
C CYS A 276 8.69 -4.78 -19.59
N THR A 277 9.13 -4.95 -20.85
CA THR A 277 9.55 -3.80 -21.68
C THR A 277 8.48 -2.74 -21.92
N ASN A 278 7.21 -3.14 -22.10
CA ASN A 278 6.12 -2.20 -22.36
C ASN A 278 5.71 -1.36 -21.14
N SER A 279 6.12 -1.73 -19.92
CA SER A 279 5.86 -0.90 -18.73
C SER A 279 6.63 0.42 -18.79
N ASN A 280 7.81 0.41 -19.39
CA ASN A 280 8.68 1.57 -19.55
C ASN A 280 8.39 2.37 -20.85
N VAL A 281 7.33 2.04 -21.58
CA VAL A 281 6.92 2.78 -22.79
C VAL A 281 5.87 3.83 -22.43
N ALA A 282 6.18 5.11 -22.65
CA ALA A 282 5.32 6.23 -22.29
C ALA A 282 3.91 6.20 -22.93
N SER A 283 3.76 5.61 -24.11
CA SER A 283 2.45 5.43 -24.77
C SER A 283 1.72 4.13 -24.38
N ARG A 284 2.28 3.34 -23.45
CA ARG A 284 1.70 2.10 -22.92
C ARG A 284 1.70 2.15 -21.39
N GLY A 285 2.67 1.52 -20.72
CA GLY A 285 2.73 1.50 -19.25
C GLY A 285 2.88 2.88 -18.59
N GLY A 286 3.36 3.90 -19.32
CA GLY A 286 3.45 5.28 -18.83
C GLY A 286 2.32 6.22 -19.26
N MET A 287 1.24 5.72 -19.89
CA MET A 287 0.25 6.60 -20.53
C MET A 287 -0.58 7.42 -19.52
N GLY A 288 -0.76 6.91 -18.31
CA GLY A 288 -1.44 7.61 -17.22
C GLY A 288 -0.71 8.88 -16.81
N SER A 289 0.62 8.86 -16.79
CA SER A 289 1.43 10.05 -16.51
C SER A 289 1.21 11.15 -17.56
N ALA A 290 1.10 10.79 -18.85
CA ALA A 290 0.80 11.76 -19.89
C ALA A 290 -0.62 12.35 -19.75
N ALA A 291 -1.60 11.51 -19.40
CA ALA A 291 -2.98 11.94 -19.17
C ALA A 291 -3.10 12.86 -17.93
N ALA A 292 -2.46 12.51 -16.82
CA ALA A 292 -2.44 13.30 -15.59
C ALA A 292 -1.79 14.67 -15.82
N ASN A 293 -0.68 14.73 -16.57
CA ASN A 293 -0.07 16.00 -16.96
C ASN A 293 -0.96 16.84 -17.88
N ALA A 294 -1.78 16.23 -18.73
CA ALA A 294 -2.75 16.95 -19.54
C ALA A 294 -3.88 17.54 -18.69
N PHE A 295 -4.39 16.80 -17.70
CA PHE A 295 -5.35 17.27 -16.70
C PHE A 295 -4.81 18.49 -15.93
N ALA A 296 -3.57 18.40 -15.41
CA ALA A 296 -2.95 19.45 -14.61
C ALA A 296 -2.79 20.78 -15.35
N LYS A 297 -2.76 20.81 -16.69
CA LYS A 297 -2.64 22.05 -17.48
C LYS A 297 -3.80 23.03 -17.27
N ASN A 298 -4.97 22.54 -16.89
CA ASN A 298 -6.16 23.36 -16.69
C ASN A 298 -6.68 23.35 -15.25
N ALA A 299 -6.22 22.42 -14.42
CA ALA A 299 -6.73 22.22 -13.06
C ALA A 299 -6.23 23.24 -12.02
N PHE A 300 -5.18 24.01 -12.35
CA PHE A 300 -4.49 24.90 -11.41
C PHE A 300 -4.35 26.35 -11.93
N ASN A 301 -5.19 26.77 -12.88
CA ASN A 301 -5.03 28.07 -13.54
C ASN A 301 -5.12 29.25 -12.56
N GLU A 302 -6.09 29.22 -11.64
CA GLU A 302 -6.27 30.28 -10.65
C GLU A 302 -5.06 30.38 -9.69
N THR A 303 -4.55 29.24 -9.24
CA THR A 303 -3.35 29.14 -8.40
C THR A 303 -2.10 29.62 -9.14
N ILE A 304 -1.94 29.27 -10.42
CA ILE A 304 -0.83 29.77 -11.25
C ILE A 304 -0.91 31.29 -11.39
N ASP A 305 -2.07 31.86 -11.71
CA ASP A 305 -2.24 33.30 -11.87
C ASP A 305 -1.94 34.06 -10.56
N ARG A 306 -2.43 33.54 -9.43
CA ARG A 306 -2.17 34.10 -8.09
C ARG A 306 -0.70 34.08 -7.73
N LEU A 307 -0.03 32.93 -7.87
CA LEU A 307 1.38 32.77 -7.50
C LEU A 307 2.32 33.50 -8.48
N GLN A 308 1.98 33.54 -9.77
CA GLN A 308 2.76 34.28 -10.77
C GLN A 308 2.78 35.78 -10.49
N GLY A 309 1.70 36.31 -9.90
CA GLY A 309 1.61 37.70 -9.42
C GLY A 309 2.50 38.01 -8.21
N GLN A 310 3.20 37.01 -7.65
CA GLN A 310 4.03 37.11 -6.43
C GLN A 310 5.51 36.74 -6.67
N ILE A 311 5.92 36.57 -7.93
CA ILE A 311 7.30 36.27 -8.30
C ILE A 311 7.70 36.93 -9.63
N THR A 312 8.95 37.39 -9.70
CA THR A 312 9.58 37.86 -10.95
C THR A 312 10.81 37.02 -11.27
N GLY A 313 11.22 36.97 -12.55
CA GLY A 313 12.40 36.21 -13.00
C GLY A 313 12.15 34.70 -13.19
N VAL A 314 10.95 34.21 -12.82
CA VAL A 314 10.52 32.83 -13.00
C VAL A 314 9.09 32.81 -13.55
N ASN A 315 8.86 31.98 -14.57
CA ASN A 315 7.52 31.68 -15.08
C ASN A 315 6.99 30.40 -14.43
N ILE A 316 5.89 30.48 -13.69
CA ILE A 316 5.21 29.34 -13.05
C ILE A 316 4.37 28.60 -14.09
N THR A 317 4.45 27.27 -14.06
CA THR A 317 3.71 26.35 -14.94
C THR A 317 2.96 25.32 -14.11
N SER A 318 2.03 24.59 -14.72
CA SER A 318 1.34 23.48 -14.04
C SER A 318 2.31 22.39 -13.53
N ALA A 319 3.43 22.17 -14.21
CA ALA A 319 4.46 21.24 -13.74
C ALA A 319 5.14 21.75 -12.45
N ASP A 320 5.32 23.06 -12.30
CA ASP A 320 5.85 23.64 -11.06
C ASP A 320 4.83 23.53 -9.92
N ILE A 321 3.53 23.70 -10.21
CA ILE A 321 2.47 23.50 -9.22
C ILE A 321 2.47 22.06 -8.69
N ILE A 322 2.53 21.06 -9.57
CA ILE A 322 2.66 19.66 -9.16
C ILE A 322 3.95 19.43 -8.35
N ALA A 323 5.07 20.05 -8.74
CA ALA A 323 6.31 19.94 -7.99
C ALA A 323 6.21 20.56 -6.59
N MET A 324 5.56 21.71 -6.45
CA MET A 324 5.32 22.38 -5.17
C MET A 324 4.37 21.58 -4.27
N LEU A 325 3.31 20.98 -4.83
CA LEU A 325 2.42 20.05 -4.11
C LEU A 325 3.17 18.79 -3.66
N GLN A 326 4.05 18.24 -4.50
CA GLN A 326 4.94 17.14 -4.12
C GLN A 326 5.92 17.57 -3.02
N LEU A 327 6.48 18.77 -3.08
CA LEU A 327 7.34 19.32 -2.03
C LEU A 327 6.59 19.47 -0.71
N CYS A 328 5.31 19.89 -0.74
CA CYS A 328 4.46 19.88 0.45
C CYS A 328 4.42 18.48 1.10
N SER A 329 4.11 17.43 0.33
CA SER A 329 4.06 16.05 0.84
C SER A 329 5.42 15.58 1.37
N TYR A 330 6.47 15.66 0.52
CA TYR A 330 7.79 15.12 0.85
C TYR A 330 8.51 15.89 1.97
N GLU A 331 8.47 17.22 2.00
CA GLU A 331 9.07 17.98 3.10
C GLU A 331 8.32 17.77 4.40
N THR A 332 6.99 17.62 4.37
CA THR A 332 6.24 17.29 5.58
C THR A 332 6.66 15.94 6.15
N ASP A 333 6.70 14.89 5.32
CA ASP A 333 7.10 13.54 5.77
C ASP A 333 8.58 13.43 6.16
N ALA A 334 9.46 14.14 5.46
CA ALA A 334 10.89 14.01 5.65
C ALA A 334 11.46 14.99 6.68
N LEU A 335 10.97 16.22 6.71
CA LEU A 335 11.51 17.31 7.54
C LEU A 335 10.57 17.70 8.69
N GLY A 336 9.33 17.20 8.69
CA GLY A 336 8.30 17.44 9.70
C GLY A 336 7.38 18.63 9.39
N TYR A 337 7.71 19.44 8.39
CA TYR A 337 6.97 20.64 7.99
C TYR A 337 7.33 21.06 6.56
N SER A 338 6.40 21.67 5.82
CA SER A 338 6.68 22.31 4.53
C SER A 338 6.00 23.67 4.40
N ALA A 339 6.75 24.67 3.93
CA ALA A 339 6.20 25.99 3.59
C ALA A 339 5.32 25.94 2.32
N PHE A 340 5.46 24.92 1.47
CA PHE A 340 4.67 24.80 0.24
C PHE A 340 3.20 24.45 0.50
N CYS A 341 2.88 23.78 1.60
CA CYS A 341 1.52 23.30 1.85
C CYS A 341 0.48 24.43 1.91
N LYS A 342 0.85 25.57 2.51
CA LYS A 342 -0.03 26.74 2.64
C LYS A 342 -0.30 27.48 1.34
N LEU A 343 0.41 27.15 0.26
CA LEU A 343 0.21 27.79 -1.04
C LEU A 343 -1.05 27.28 -1.74
N PHE A 344 -1.69 26.23 -1.24
CA PHE A 344 -2.72 25.49 -1.96
C PHE A 344 -4.04 25.49 -1.19
N THR A 345 -5.13 25.64 -1.94
CA THR A 345 -6.50 25.55 -1.45
C THR A 345 -6.92 24.08 -1.32
N LYS A 346 -8.08 23.85 -0.69
CA LYS A 346 -8.71 22.53 -0.69
C LYS A 346 -8.93 21.98 -2.11
N GLU A 347 -9.37 22.83 -3.05
CA GLU A 347 -9.63 22.39 -4.43
C GLU A 347 -8.36 21.94 -5.14
N ASP A 348 -7.23 22.63 -4.91
CA ASP A 348 -5.93 22.22 -5.43
C ASP A 348 -5.52 20.83 -4.93
N PHE A 349 -5.70 20.54 -3.64
CA PHE A 349 -5.43 19.21 -3.08
C PHE A 349 -6.38 18.15 -3.65
N GLU A 350 -7.67 18.44 -3.82
CA GLU A 350 -8.60 17.51 -4.47
C GLU A 350 -8.24 17.22 -5.94
N ASN A 351 -7.73 18.22 -6.65
CA ASN A 351 -7.21 18.07 -8.01
C ASN A 351 -5.87 17.32 -8.03
N TYR A 352 -5.04 17.49 -7.00
CA TYR A 352 -3.77 16.76 -6.83
C TYR A 352 -4.00 15.27 -6.57
N GLU A 353 -4.97 14.92 -5.72
CA GLU A 353 -5.43 13.53 -5.56
C GLU A 353 -5.85 12.97 -6.91
N TYR A 354 -6.70 13.71 -7.65
CA TYR A 354 -7.20 13.24 -8.94
C TYR A 354 -6.12 13.12 -10.01
N PHE A 355 -5.08 13.95 -9.96
CA PHE A 355 -3.89 13.82 -10.80
C PHE A 355 -3.23 12.44 -10.61
N TYR A 356 -3.08 12.00 -9.36
CA TYR A 356 -2.56 10.65 -9.08
C TYR A 356 -3.57 9.54 -9.35
N ASP A 357 -4.87 9.78 -9.12
CA ASP A 357 -5.92 8.83 -9.52
C ASP A 357 -5.77 8.49 -11.01
N ILE A 358 -5.68 9.50 -11.88
CA ILE A 358 -5.44 9.31 -13.33
C ILE A 358 -4.11 8.56 -13.56
N ALA A 359 -3.02 9.02 -12.94
CA ALA A 359 -1.70 8.46 -13.19
C ALA A 359 -1.65 6.96 -12.86
N PHE A 360 -2.07 6.58 -11.65
CA PHE A 360 -2.02 5.18 -11.21
C PHE A 360 -3.09 4.31 -11.86
N TYR A 361 -4.31 4.81 -12.10
CA TYR A 361 -5.34 4.03 -12.77
C TYR A 361 -4.89 3.55 -14.17
N TYR A 362 -4.19 4.41 -14.92
CA TYR A 362 -3.76 4.12 -16.29
C TYR A 362 -2.31 3.62 -16.43
N ASN A 363 -1.46 3.76 -15.40
CA ASN A 363 -0.13 3.16 -15.40
C ASN A 363 -0.14 1.73 -14.81
N ASN A 364 -0.86 1.52 -13.71
CA ASN A 364 -0.78 0.29 -12.89
C ASN A 364 -2.15 -0.30 -12.53
N GLY A 365 -3.24 0.42 -12.76
CA GLY A 365 -4.60 -0.04 -12.45
C GLY A 365 -5.30 -0.74 -13.62
N ALA A 366 -6.63 -0.83 -13.53
CA ALA A 366 -7.48 -1.44 -14.55
C ALA A 366 -7.36 -0.78 -15.94
N GLY A 367 -7.02 0.51 -15.98
CA GLY A 367 -6.78 1.23 -17.22
C GLY A 367 -5.43 0.98 -17.88
N SER A 368 -4.51 0.24 -17.24
CA SER A 368 -3.21 -0.08 -17.82
C SER A 368 -3.28 -1.33 -18.71
N PRO A 369 -2.54 -1.39 -19.84
CA PRO A 369 -2.45 -2.62 -20.63
C PRO A 369 -1.39 -3.62 -20.13
N VAL A 370 -0.61 -3.27 -19.11
CA VAL A 370 0.51 -4.11 -18.64
C VAL A 370 0.43 -4.46 -17.16
N ALA A 371 -0.44 -3.80 -16.39
CA ALA A 371 -0.51 -3.96 -14.94
C ALA A 371 -0.73 -5.40 -14.48
N ALA A 372 -1.70 -6.10 -15.06
CA ALA A 372 -1.97 -7.49 -14.70
C ALA A 372 -0.80 -8.41 -15.06
N ALA A 373 -0.08 -8.12 -16.15
CA ALA A 373 1.13 -8.84 -16.51
C ALA A 373 2.23 -8.62 -15.46
N GLN A 374 2.49 -7.37 -15.08
CA GLN A 374 3.46 -7.04 -14.04
C GLN A 374 3.13 -7.72 -12.70
N GLY A 375 1.86 -7.75 -12.30
CA GLY A 375 1.41 -8.43 -11.07
C GLY A 375 1.28 -9.96 -11.18
N LYS A 376 1.47 -10.56 -12.37
CA LYS A 376 1.32 -12.01 -12.60
C LYS A 376 2.29 -12.84 -11.76
N GLY A 377 3.50 -12.32 -11.51
CA GLY A 377 4.52 -12.97 -10.69
C GLY A 377 4.01 -13.26 -9.28
N PHE A 378 3.71 -12.20 -8.52
CA PHE A 378 3.12 -12.33 -7.18
C PHE A 378 1.81 -13.13 -7.20
N LEU A 379 0.90 -12.89 -8.16
CA LEU A 379 -0.32 -13.67 -8.28
C LEU A 379 -0.04 -15.19 -8.40
N SER A 380 0.95 -15.57 -9.20
CA SER A 380 1.33 -16.97 -9.39
C SER A 380 1.95 -17.57 -8.12
N GLU A 381 2.75 -16.80 -7.39
CA GLU A 381 3.32 -17.18 -6.10
C GLU A 381 2.22 -17.34 -5.02
N PHE A 382 1.25 -16.43 -4.95
CA PHE A 382 0.10 -16.57 -4.05
C PHE A 382 -0.69 -17.85 -4.35
N VAL A 383 -0.99 -18.09 -5.63
CA VAL A 383 -1.65 -19.34 -6.05
C VAL A 383 -0.82 -20.55 -5.63
N ALA A 384 0.50 -20.54 -5.84
CA ALA A 384 1.39 -21.63 -5.45
C ALA A 384 1.37 -21.88 -3.93
N ARG A 385 1.37 -20.83 -3.10
CA ARG A 385 1.25 -20.93 -1.64
C ARG A 385 -0.13 -21.47 -1.22
N PHE A 386 -1.21 -21.00 -1.85
CA PHE A 386 -2.57 -21.48 -1.57
C PHE A 386 -2.77 -22.96 -1.93
N THR A 387 -2.21 -23.40 -3.06
CA THR A 387 -2.33 -24.78 -3.53
C THR A 387 -1.19 -25.69 -3.11
N GLN A 388 -0.24 -25.17 -2.32
CA GLN A 388 1.00 -25.85 -1.93
C GLN A 388 1.69 -26.52 -3.14
N THR A 389 1.69 -25.82 -4.27
CA THR A 389 2.26 -26.31 -5.53
C THR A 389 3.71 -25.83 -5.67
N PRO A 390 4.71 -26.73 -5.59
CA PRO A 390 6.10 -26.34 -5.77
C PRO A 390 6.36 -25.97 -7.23
N LYS A 391 7.36 -25.11 -7.44
CA LYS A 391 7.85 -24.73 -8.77
C LYS A 391 6.78 -24.05 -9.63
N PRO A 392 6.31 -22.85 -9.24
CA PRO A 392 5.38 -22.10 -10.06
C PRO A 392 5.97 -21.87 -11.46
N VAL A 393 5.08 -21.79 -12.46
CA VAL A 393 5.50 -21.64 -13.85
C VAL A 393 6.14 -20.27 -14.05
N ALA A 394 7.41 -20.26 -14.45
CA ALA A 394 8.19 -19.04 -14.69
C ALA A 394 7.97 -18.50 -16.13
N ASP A 395 6.71 -18.23 -16.49
CA ASP A 395 6.30 -17.58 -17.74
C ASP A 395 6.04 -16.07 -17.56
N ASN A 396 6.67 -15.48 -16.54
CA ASN A 396 6.48 -14.13 -16.02
C ASN A 396 7.74 -13.70 -15.23
N SER A 397 7.63 -12.73 -14.33
CA SER A 397 8.74 -12.21 -13.51
C SER A 397 9.28 -13.14 -12.42
N ILE A 398 8.75 -14.36 -12.27
CA ILE A 398 9.25 -15.36 -11.32
C ILE A 398 10.74 -15.68 -11.55
N ASN A 399 11.49 -15.72 -10.45
CA ASN A 399 12.85 -16.24 -10.43
C ASN A 399 12.84 -17.74 -10.12
N SER A 400 12.93 -18.57 -11.16
CA SER A 400 12.88 -20.03 -11.01
C SER A 400 14.01 -20.62 -10.14
N THR A 401 15.12 -19.91 -9.89
CA THR A 401 16.16 -20.41 -8.98
C THR A 401 15.73 -20.33 -7.52
N LEU A 402 15.06 -19.23 -7.16
CA LEU A 402 14.58 -18.97 -5.81
C LEU A 402 13.29 -19.74 -5.55
N ASP A 403 12.29 -19.61 -6.44
CA ASP A 403 10.94 -20.16 -6.26
C ASP A 403 10.86 -21.69 -6.38
N ASN A 404 11.85 -22.32 -7.01
CA ASN A 404 11.95 -23.78 -7.06
C ASN A 404 12.64 -24.37 -5.83
N ASN A 405 13.10 -23.54 -4.89
CA ASN A 405 13.85 -23.94 -3.72
C ASN A 405 13.04 -23.67 -2.45
N SER A 406 12.70 -24.72 -1.71
CA SER A 406 11.93 -24.63 -0.46
C SER A 406 12.61 -23.86 0.66
N THR A 407 13.92 -23.59 0.55
CA THR A 407 14.61 -22.68 1.46
C THR A 407 14.13 -21.24 1.28
N TYR A 408 14.02 -20.77 0.04
CA TYR A 408 13.69 -19.38 -0.27
C TYR A 408 12.18 -19.19 -0.45
N PHE A 409 11.51 -20.19 -1.02
CA PHE A 409 10.07 -20.18 -1.25
C PHE A 409 9.37 -21.35 -0.54
N PRO A 410 9.31 -21.35 0.81
CA PRO A 410 8.56 -22.35 1.57
C PRO A 410 7.05 -22.20 1.32
N LEU A 411 6.33 -23.32 1.25
CA LEU A 411 4.87 -23.36 0.96
C LEU A 411 4.01 -23.69 2.19
N ASN A 412 4.65 -23.98 3.32
CA ASN A 412 4.02 -24.45 4.55
C ASN A 412 4.09 -23.42 5.69
N GLN A 413 4.09 -22.12 5.36
CA GLN A 413 4.03 -21.06 6.37
C GLN A 413 2.59 -20.71 6.74
N SER A 414 2.38 -20.34 8.02
CA SER A 414 1.13 -19.74 8.49
C SER A 414 1.12 -18.21 8.31
N ILE A 415 2.29 -17.59 8.16
CA ILE A 415 2.47 -16.17 7.87
C ILE A 415 3.38 -16.03 6.65
N TYR A 416 2.94 -15.26 5.67
CA TYR A 416 3.78 -14.76 4.56
C TYR A 416 3.80 -13.24 4.61
N ALA A 417 4.96 -12.63 4.43
CA ALA A 417 5.11 -11.18 4.35
C ALA A 417 6.12 -10.82 3.26
N ASP A 418 5.64 -10.08 2.26
CA ASP A 418 6.42 -9.61 1.12
C ASP A 418 6.33 -8.08 1.06
N ALA A 419 7.46 -7.38 1.19
CA ALA A 419 7.55 -5.94 0.95
C ALA A 419 7.79 -5.67 -0.53
N THR A 420 7.13 -4.67 -1.11
CA THR A 420 7.32 -4.24 -2.50
C THR A 420 7.03 -2.75 -2.75
N HIS A 421 7.10 -2.27 -3.99
CA HIS A 421 6.81 -0.88 -4.39
C HIS A 421 5.31 -0.66 -4.65
N GLU A 422 4.83 0.59 -4.58
CA GLU A 422 3.42 0.93 -4.82
C GLU A 422 2.91 0.42 -6.16
N VAL A 423 3.74 0.55 -7.19
CA VAL A 423 3.38 0.17 -8.56
C VAL A 423 3.11 -1.32 -8.61
N VAL A 424 3.89 -2.12 -7.90
CA VAL A 424 3.81 -3.59 -7.88
C VAL A 424 2.68 -4.07 -6.97
N VAL A 425 2.41 -3.38 -5.86
CA VAL A 425 1.19 -3.61 -5.07
C VAL A 425 -0.03 -3.45 -5.97
N LEU A 426 -0.16 -2.32 -6.67
CA LEU A 426 -1.32 -2.06 -7.53
C LEU A 426 -1.38 -3.00 -8.74
N ASP A 427 -0.25 -3.28 -9.38
CA ASP A 427 -0.15 -4.28 -10.44
C ASP A 427 -0.66 -5.66 -9.95
N THR A 428 -0.33 -6.05 -8.71
CA THR A 428 -0.79 -7.29 -8.08
C THR A 428 -2.29 -7.26 -7.78
N LEU A 429 -2.82 -6.15 -7.26
CA LEU A 429 -4.28 -5.97 -7.04
C LEU A 429 -5.06 -6.08 -8.35
N THR A 430 -4.53 -5.52 -9.43
CA THR A 430 -5.10 -5.62 -10.79
C THR A 430 -4.95 -7.02 -11.38
N ALA A 431 -3.81 -7.69 -11.16
CA ALA A 431 -3.61 -9.08 -11.55
C ALA A 431 -4.61 -10.01 -10.84
N MET A 432 -4.86 -9.80 -9.54
CA MET A 432 -5.87 -10.50 -8.75
C MET A 432 -7.32 -10.18 -9.18
N ASN A 433 -7.55 -9.19 -10.03
CA ASN A 433 -8.89 -8.80 -10.49
C ASN A 433 -9.81 -8.36 -9.34
N LEU A 434 -9.29 -7.63 -8.35
CA LEU A 434 -10.06 -7.06 -7.23
C LEU A 434 -10.93 -5.88 -7.70
N SER A 435 -12.01 -6.20 -8.42
CA SER A 435 -12.84 -5.27 -9.18
C SER A 435 -13.53 -4.18 -8.34
N ALA A 436 -13.70 -4.38 -7.03
CA ALA A 436 -14.25 -3.37 -6.12
C ALA A 436 -13.48 -2.03 -6.20
N LEU A 437 -12.14 -2.10 -6.34
CA LEU A 437 -11.23 -0.95 -6.44
C LEU A 437 -11.44 -0.11 -7.71
N PHE A 438 -12.06 -0.69 -8.74
CA PHE A 438 -12.22 -0.08 -10.07
C PHE A 438 -13.69 -0.03 -10.52
N SER A 439 -14.63 -0.28 -9.61
CA SER A 439 -16.06 -0.47 -9.88
C SER A 439 -16.77 0.73 -10.53
N SER A 440 -16.21 1.94 -10.47
CA SER A 440 -16.73 3.11 -11.19
C SER A 440 -16.39 3.15 -12.68
N GLY A 441 -15.51 2.24 -13.16
CA GLY A 441 -15.00 2.24 -14.53
C GLY A 441 -13.89 3.28 -14.77
N PRO A 442 -13.56 3.56 -16.04
CA PRO A 442 -12.42 4.39 -16.41
C PRO A 442 -12.59 5.86 -15.98
N LEU A 443 -11.50 6.44 -15.48
CA LEU A 443 -11.45 7.82 -15.01
C LEU A 443 -11.44 8.83 -16.17
N PRO A 444 -12.33 9.84 -16.19
CA PRO A 444 -12.20 11.00 -17.07
C PRO A 444 -10.82 11.67 -16.92
N THR A 445 -10.20 12.07 -18.02
CA THR A 445 -8.84 12.67 -18.02
C THR A 445 -8.85 14.19 -18.16
N ASP A 446 -10.03 14.78 -18.34
CA ASP A 446 -10.24 16.20 -18.60
C ASP A 446 -10.94 16.92 -17.44
N LYS A 447 -11.52 16.19 -16.49
CA LYS A 447 -12.22 16.73 -15.31
C LYS A 447 -12.19 15.77 -14.14
N ARG A 448 -12.19 16.33 -12.92
CA ARG A 448 -12.31 15.56 -11.68
C ARG A 448 -13.70 14.93 -11.55
N THR A 449 -13.74 13.68 -11.10
CA THR A 449 -14.98 12.96 -10.75
C THR A 449 -14.81 12.16 -9.46
N GLN A 450 -15.93 11.76 -8.87
CA GLN A 450 -15.93 10.73 -7.84
C GLN A 450 -15.72 9.35 -8.47
N SER A 451 -14.93 8.51 -7.80
CA SER A 451 -14.56 7.17 -8.25
C SER A 451 -14.30 6.27 -7.04
N SER A 452 -14.45 4.96 -7.24
CA SER A 452 -14.01 3.94 -6.28
C SER A 452 -12.49 3.74 -6.26
N PHE A 453 -11.77 4.25 -7.28
CA PHE A 453 -10.31 4.29 -7.26
C PHE A 453 -9.85 5.62 -6.68
N LYS A 454 -9.06 5.55 -5.59
CA LYS A 454 -8.39 6.68 -4.95
C LYS A 454 -6.95 6.32 -4.66
N ALA A 455 -5.98 7.01 -5.25
CA ALA A 455 -4.57 6.70 -5.11
C ALA A 455 -4.12 6.75 -3.64
N SER A 456 -4.61 7.72 -2.87
CA SER A 456 -4.39 7.83 -1.41
C SER A 456 -4.93 6.66 -0.60
N GLN A 457 -5.95 5.95 -1.09
CA GLN A 457 -6.57 4.82 -0.40
C GLN A 457 -5.98 3.48 -0.84
N VAL A 458 -5.45 3.40 -2.06
CA VAL A 458 -5.01 2.14 -2.67
C VAL A 458 -3.49 2.00 -2.69
N VAL A 459 -2.74 3.11 -2.78
CA VAL A 459 -1.28 3.11 -2.94
C VAL A 459 -0.58 4.21 -2.13
N ALA A 460 -1.12 4.61 -0.97
CA ALA A 460 -0.42 5.45 0.02
C ALA A 460 0.90 4.81 0.52
N PHE A 461 1.80 5.59 1.13
CA PHE A 461 3.01 5.07 1.77
C PHE A 461 2.64 4.10 2.89
N GLY A 462 3.25 2.92 2.94
CA GLY A 462 2.89 1.89 3.93
C GLY A 462 1.59 1.14 3.64
N THR A 463 1.01 1.30 2.44
CA THR A 463 -0.12 0.49 1.96
C THR A 463 0.14 -0.99 2.18
N HIS A 464 -0.87 -1.75 2.60
CA HIS A 464 -0.76 -3.19 2.73
C HIS A 464 -2.05 -3.92 2.38
N LEU A 465 -1.90 -4.98 1.60
CA LEU A 465 -2.90 -6.00 1.34
C LEU A 465 -2.70 -7.15 2.33
N VAL A 466 -3.77 -7.48 3.06
CA VAL A 466 -3.85 -8.67 3.91
C VAL A 466 -4.85 -9.64 3.32
N ILE A 467 -4.40 -10.88 3.08
CA ILE A 467 -5.25 -11.99 2.67
C ILE A 467 -5.36 -12.95 3.84
N GLN A 468 -6.58 -13.12 4.36
CA GLN A 468 -6.85 -14.06 5.44
C GLN A 468 -7.43 -15.34 4.85
N VAL A 469 -6.84 -16.49 5.19
CA VAL A 469 -7.43 -17.82 5.01
C VAL A 469 -7.99 -18.25 6.35
N LEU A 470 -9.28 -18.61 6.38
CA LEU A 470 -10.03 -18.86 7.61
C LEU A 470 -10.67 -20.24 7.61
N GLU A 471 -10.82 -20.82 8.79
CA GLU A 471 -11.76 -21.93 9.05
C GLU A 471 -12.97 -21.38 9.82
N CYS A 472 -14.15 -21.47 9.19
CA CYS A 472 -15.42 -20.96 9.69
C CYS A 472 -16.38 -22.11 10.00
N GLN A 473 -16.70 -22.32 11.29
CA GLN A 473 -17.44 -23.50 11.76
C GLN A 473 -18.87 -23.61 11.22
N ASN A 474 -19.51 -22.46 10.96
CA ASN A 474 -20.92 -22.38 10.54
C ASN A 474 -21.07 -22.10 9.03
N THR A 475 -20.02 -22.30 8.24
CA THR A 475 -20.01 -22.06 6.80
C THR A 475 -19.68 -23.36 6.06
N THR A 476 -20.36 -23.62 4.95
CA THR A 476 -20.06 -24.77 4.07
C THR A 476 -19.70 -24.24 2.68
N PRO A 477 -18.47 -24.47 2.18
CA PRO A 477 -17.32 -25.10 2.86
C PRO A 477 -16.82 -24.30 4.08
N SER A 478 -16.14 -24.93 5.04
CA SER A 478 -15.61 -24.24 6.23
C SER A 478 -14.41 -23.35 5.90
N LYS A 479 -13.58 -23.78 4.96
CA LYS A 479 -12.38 -23.05 4.54
C LYS A 479 -12.77 -21.87 3.65
N GLN A 480 -12.56 -20.67 4.16
CA GLN A 480 -12.91 -19.40 3.53
C GLN A 480 -11.65 -18.55 3.28
N ILE A 481 -11.79 -17.54 2.44
CA ILE A 481 -10.75 -16.54 2.17
C ILE A 481 -11.39 -15.16 1.97
N ARG A 482 -10.66 -14.11 2.35
CA ARG A 482 -11.03 -12.71 2.06
C ARG A 482 -9.81 -11.81 1.93
N PHE A 483 -10.02 -10.64 1.34
CA PHE A 483 -8.99 -9.65 1.01
C PHE A 483 -9.27 -8.33 1.75
N ILE A 484 -8.24 -7.76 2.34
CA ILE A 484 -8.33 -6.53 3.14
C ILE A 484 -7.21 -5.60 2.65
N LEU A 485 -7.56 -4.43 2.14
CA LEU A 485 -6.59 -3.44 1.69
C LEU A 485 -6.69 -2.21 2.58
N ASN A 486 -5.61 -1.87 3.29
CA ASN A 486 -5.57 -0.71 4.18
C ASN A 486 -6.77 -0.69 5.16
N ASP A 487 -7.01 -1.79 5.84
CA ASP A 487 -8.16 -2.05 6.73
C ASP A 487 -9.56 -2.11 6.07
N ALA A 488 -9.69 -1.85 4.77
CA ALA A 488 -10.95 -2.05 4.07
C ALA A 488 -11.08 -3.50 3.62
N VAL A 489 -12.10 -4.20 4.13
CA VAL A 489 -12.51 -5.49 3.58
C VAL A 489 -13.10 -5.26 2.19
N LEU A 490 -12.60 -5.98 1.19
CA LEU A 490 -13.08 -5.86 -0.18
C LEU A 490 -14.18 -6.88 -0.48
N PRO A 491 -15.32 -6.49 -1.07
CA PRO A 491 -16.25 -7.45 -1.64
C PRO A 491 -15.63 -8.10 -2.87
N ILE A 492 -15.78 -9.42 -2.96
CA ILE A 492 -15.18 -10.25 -4.03
C ILE A 492 -16.21 -11.04 -4.84
N ASP A 493 -17.49 -10.88 -4.56
CA ASP A 493 -18.60 -11.51 -5.28
C ASP A 493 -18.67 -11.08 -6.74
N GLN A 494 -18.31 -9.82 -7.02
CA GLN A 494 -18.20 -9.29 -8.38
C GLN A 494 -16.80 -9.48 -8.99
N SER A 495 -15.83 -9.97 -8.22
CA SER A 495 -14.45 -10.20 -8.69
C SER A 495 -14.26 -11.63 -9.19
N TYR A 496 -14.91 -12.61 -8.54
CA TYR A 496 -14.68 -14.02 -8.78
C TYR A 496 -15.97 -14.79 -9.04
N GLN A 497 -16.05 -15.45 -10.19
CA GLN A 497 -17.19 -16.28 -10.55
C GLN A 497 -17.41 -17.40 -9.51
N GLY A 498 -18.64 -17.53 -9.02
CA GLY A 498 -19.02 -18.53 -8.03
C GLY A 498 -18.93 -18.05 -6.58
N CYS A 499 -18.45 -16.83 -6.32
CA CYS A 499 -18.61 -16.16 -5.04
C CYS A 499 -19.98 -15.47 -4.99
N GLU A 500 -20.75 -15.75 -3.95
CA GLU A 500 -21.99 -15.01 -3.65
C GLU A 500 -21.65 -13.79 -2.79
N TRP A 501 -22.53 -12.78 -2.80
CA TRP A 501 -22.39 -11.63 -1.93
C TRP A 501 -22.33 -12.07 -0.47
N ASN A 502 -21.33 -11.58 0.26
CA ASN A 502 -21.11 -11.88 1.65
C ASN A 502 -20.78 -10.59 2.41
N LYS A 503 -21.47 -10.37 3.52
CA LYS A 503 -21.33 -9.14 4.34
C LYS A 503 -19.90 -8.92 4.87
N ASP A 504 -19.12 -9.99 5.02
CA ASP A 504 -17.75 -9.97 5.55
C ASP A 504 -16.68 -10.19 4.48
N GLY A 505 -17.06 -10.09 3.20
CA GLY A 505 -16.16 -10.28 2.05
C GLY A 505 -15.64 -11.72 1.89
N LEU A 506 -16.27 -12.69 2.56
CA LEU A 506 -15.86 -14.10 2.52
C LEU A 506 -16.32 -14.78 1.23
N CYS A 507 -15.47 -15.67 0.72
CA CYS A 507 -15.84 -16.69 -0.24
C CYS A 507 -15.10 -18.00 0.04
N SER A 508 -15.64 -19.11 -0.44
CA SER A 508 -14.98 -20.43 -0.38
C SER A 508 -13.56 -20.34 -0.93
N PHE A 509 -12.60 -20.85 -0.15
CA PHE A 509 -11.18 -20.87 -0.51
C PHE A 509 -10.96 -21.48 -1.90
N ASP A 510 -11.54 -22.65 -2.17
CA ASP A 510 -11.36 -23.35 -3.45
C ASP A 510 -11.99 -22.59 -4.62
N THR A 511 -13.06 -21.84 -4.39
CA THR A 511 -13.70 -21.03 -5.43
C THR A 511 -12.78 -19.88 -5.84
N VAL A 512 -12.24 -19.15 -4.87
CA VAL A 512 -11.31 -18.05 -5.14
C VAL A 512 -10.02 -18.56 -5.76
N VAL A 513 -9.43 -19.64 -5.23
CA VAL A 513 -8.21 -20.24 -5.80
C VAL A 513 -8.41 -20.64 -7.25
N LYS A 514 -9.54 -21.27 -7.60
CA LYS A 514 -9.87 -21.60 -9.00
C LYS A 514 -9.96 -20.35 -9.87
N ALA A 515 -10.58 -19.28 -9.37
CA ALA A 515 -10.68 -18.01 -10.09
C ALA A 515 -9.30 -17.36 -10.31
N LEU A 516 -8.43 -17.36 -9.29
CA LEU A 516 -7.06 -16.85 -9.40
C LEU A 516 -6.20 -17.70 -10.35
N GLN A 517 -6.31 -19.03 -10.31
CA GLN A 517 -5.66 -19.92 -11.27
C GLN A 517 -6.10 -19.65 -12.71
N GLN A 518 -7.39 -19.40 -12.91
CA GLN A 518 -7.93 -19.03 -14.21
C GLN A 518 -7.37 -17.67 -14.65
N ARG A 519 -7.29 -16.71 -13.73
CA ARG A 519 -6.73 -15.39 -13.98
C ARG A 519 -5.24 -15.44 -14.37
N VAL A 520 -4.42 -16.29 -13.74
CA VAL A 520 -3.02 -16.52 -14.16
C VAL A 520 -2.93 -16.99 -15.61
N LYS A 521 -3.83 -17.88 -16.05
CA LYS A 521 -3.84 -18.40 -17.44
C LYS A 521 -4.30 -17.36 -18.45
N GLU A 522 -5.18 -16.47 -18.04
CA GLU A 522 -5.66 -15.38 -18.89
C GLU A 522 -4.55 -14.37 -19.17
N ILE A 523 -3.73 -14.04 -18.18
CA ILE A 523 -2.67 -13.05 -18.33
C ILE A 523 -1.51 -13.65 -19.14
N ASP A 524 -1.25 -13.07 -20.31
CA ASP A 524 -0.20 -13.52 -21.22
C ASP A 524 0.91 -12.47 -21.23
N TRP A 525 1.88 -12.73 -20.35
CA TRP A 525 3.06 -11.90 -20.12
C TRP A 525 3.77 -11.53 -21.42
N ASN A 526 3.95 -12.50 -22.33
CA ASN A 526 4.70 -12.27 -23.56
C ASN A 526 4.03 -11.22 -24.45
N TYR A 527 2.72 -11.35 -24.66
CA TYR A 527 2.01 -10.36 -25.45
C TYR A 527 1.84 -9.04 -24.71
N ASP A 528 1.47 -9.07 -23.43
CA ASP A 528 1.16 -7.87 -22.67
C ASP A 528 2.45 -7.03 -22.46
N CYS A 529 3.58 -7.64 -22.06
CA CYS A 529 4.85 -6.96 -21.80
C CYS A 529 5.74 -6.71 -23.02
N HIS A 530 5.63 -7.51 -24.09
CA HIS A 530 6.54 -7.42 -25.25
C HIS A 530 5.83 -7.31 -26.60
N GLY A 531 4.50 -7.44 -26.64
CA GLY A 531 3.71 -7.28 -27.85
C GLY A 531 3.69 -5.84 -28.37
N ASN A 532 3.33 -5.71 -29.64
CA ASN A 532 3.15 -4.41 -30.27
C ASN A 532 1.66 -4.10 -30.41
N TYR A 533 1.17 -3.16 -29.62
CA TYR A 533 -0.21 -2.70 -29.64
C TYR A 533 -0.28 -1.20 -29.31
N THR A 534 -1.46 -0.62 -29.55
CA THR A 534 -1.76 0.78 -29.29
C THR A 534 -2.87 0.87 -28.25
N VAL A 535 -2.73 1.80 -27.32
CA VAL A 535 -3.71 2.07 -26.28
C VAL A 535 -3.94 3.57 -26.13
N VAL A 536 -5.04 3.92 -25.47
CA VAL A 536 -5.40 5.29 -25.13
C VAL A 536 -5.98 5.30 -23.72
N PRO A 537 -5.78 6.39 -22.95
CA PRO A 537 -6.48 6.55 -21.68
C PRO A 537 -8.00 6.69 -21.89
N GLY A 538 -8.79 6.58 -20.83
CA GLY A 538 -10.26 6.61 -20.90
C GLY A 538 -10.89 5.24 -21.18
N LYS A 539 -10.10 4.16 -21.15
CA LYS A 539 -10.57 2.78 -21.31
C LYS A 539 -10.16 1.94 -20.12
N ASP A 540 -11.00 0.96 -19.79
CA ASP A 540 -10.68 -0.12 -18.87
C ASP A 540 -10.17 -1.30 -19.70
N TYR A 541 -8.90 -1.66 -19.48
CA TYR A 541 -8.22 -2.78 -20.15
C TYR A 541 -8.15 -4.01 -19.25
N ASN A 542 -8.71 -3.94 -18.05
CA ASN A 542 -8.55 -4.90 -16.97
C ASN A 542 -7.08 -5.30 -16.74
N GLY A 543 -6.18 -4.33 -16.82
CA GLY A 543 -4.75 -4.54 -16.63
C GLY A 543 -4.00 -5.23 -17.78
N ARG A 544 -4.63 -5.47 -18.94
CA ARG A 544 -4.10 -6.35 -20.00
C ARG A 544 -4.09 -5.69 -21.36
N ALA A 545 -3.20 -6.14 -22.25
CA ALA A 545 -3.14 -5.58 -23.58
C ALA A 545 -4.43 -5.90 -24.36
N PRO A 546 -4.90 -4.95 -25.20
CA PRO A 546 -6.09 -5.20 -26.02
C PRO A 546 -5.87 -6.41 -26.91
N ARG A 547 -6.91 -7.23 -27.06
CA ARG A 547 -6.94 -8.38 -27.97
C ARG A 547 -7.90 -8.05 -29.12
N ASP A 548 -7.51 -8.41 -30.34
CA ASP A 548 -8.33 -8.26 -31.55
C ASP A 548 -9.55 -9.20 -31.56
#